data_AF-A0A5C6A7T4-F1
#
_entry.id   AF-A0A5C6A7T4-F1
#
_cell.length_a   1.000
_cell.length_b   1.000
_cell.length_c   1.000
_cell.angle_alpha   90.00
_cell.angle_beta   90.00
_cell.angle_gamma   90.00
#
_symmetry.space_group_name_H-M   'P 1'
#
loop_
_entity.id
_entity.type
_entity.pdbx_description
1 polymer ?
#
loop_
_entity_poly.entity_id
_entity_poly.type
_entity_poly.pdbx_seq_one_letter_code
_entity_poly.pdbx_strand_id
1 'polypeptide(L)'
;MDAYHKLLGIPPNERPPNHYRLLAIELFETNREVISNAARGRCQFLRSVSLMSPEVSEPLLNEIMQAKCCLLDPVQRAQYDRELRAQMAAPESKLAVAERPGPAPAEAAPLGSRQAAPLSNGDDVASSFSSESWLLAPAKTDASLLTEWIVGSGSKAHIRVRAPWVSRRHCRLWREGGVAWIEDLGSTNGTFVNEVPLAEPTRLYDEDLVSLGRKTRLPWPLPRDCAGRDLEVYSIGRAPDCDYVLDDKSVSQHHAQLLIEGDTVLLQDLDSLNGTRVGSLANRITECELPGHVSVYFGGVKLFAQDLVRSVRQR
;
A
#
# COMPACT_ATOMS: atom_id res chain seq x y z
N MET A 1 -19.08 23.81 4.10
CA MET A 1 -17.94 24.60 3.60
C MET A 1 -17.12 23.74 2.67
N ASP A 2 -16.49 24.33 1.67
CA ASP A 2 -15.75 23.58 0.64
C ASP A 2 -14.38 23.12 1.14
N ALA A 3 -14.30 21.84 1.52
CA ALA A 3 -13.12 21.22 2.11
C ALA A 3 -11.93 21.16 1.14
N TYR A 4 -12.18 20.85 -0.13
CA TYR A 4 -11.15 20.74 -1.17
C TYR A 4 -10.44 22.07 -1.42
N HIS A 5 -11.21 23.16 -1.53
CA HIS A 5 -10.64 24.48 -1.75
C HIS A 5 -9.86 24.98 -0.53
N LYS A 6 -10.42 24.82 0.68
CA LYS A 6 -9.81 25.34 1.91
C LYS A 6 -8.58 24.57 2.38
N LEU A 7 -8.60 23.23 2.25
CA LEU A 7 -7.55 22.38 2.79
C LEU A 7 -6.51 21.98 1.74
N LEU A 8 -6.97 21.66 0.53
CA LEU A 8 -6.08 21.13 -0.52
C LEU A 8 -5.71 22.16 -1.60
N GLY A 9 -6.33 23.35 -1.56
CA GLY A 9 -6.14 24.41 -2.56
C GLY A 9 -6.73 24.07 -3.92
N ILE A 10 -7.70 23.14 -3.99
CA ILE A 10 -8.29 22.67 -5.25
C ILE A 10 -9.55 23.49 -5.56
N PRO A 11 -9.53 24.31 -6.61
CA PRO A 11 -10.65 25.17 -6.96
C PRO A 11 -11.83 24.36 -7.52
N PRO A 12 -13.07 24.89 -7.46
CA PRO A 12 -14.27 24.16 -7.89
C PRO A 12 -14.28 23.72 -9.35
N ASN A 13 -13.56 24.42 -10.24
CA ASN A 13 -13.45 24.09 -11.66
C ASN A 13 -12.53 22.87 -11.95
N GLU A 14 -11.75 22.42 -10.97
CA GLU A 14 -10.88 21.24 -11.07
C GLU A 14 -11.52 20.00 -10.42
N ARG A 15 -12.85 19.96 -10.35
CA ARG A 15 -13.59 18.89 -9.67
C ARG A 15 -14.36 17.99 -10.64
N PRO A 16 -14.43 16.68 -10.36
CA PRO A 16 -13.74 15.96 -9.27
C PRO A 16 -12.21 15.90 -9.50
N PRO A 17 -11.37 16.02 -8.45
CA PRO A 17 -9.93 15.99 -8.63
C PRO A 17 -9.45 14.57 -8.98
N ASN A 18 -8.50 14.48 -9.91
CA ASN A 18 -7.79 13.23 -10.18
C ASN A 18 -6.77 12.90 -9.07
N HIS A 19 -6.25 11.68 -9.05
CA HIS A 19 -5.32 11.19 -8.02
C HIS A 19 -4.02 12.01 -7.95
N TYR A 20 -3.46 12.42 -9.10
CA TYR A 20 -2.28 13.28 -9.15
C TYR A 20 -2.55 14.65 -8.52
N ARG A 21 -3.75 15.20 -8.76
CA ARG A 21 -4.17 16.48 -8.20
C ARG A 21 -4.40 16.42 -6.69
N LEU A 22 -4.96 15.32 -6.19
CA LEU A 22 -5.12 15.06 -4.74
C LEU A 22 -3.77 15.05 -4.02
N LEU A 23 -2.76 14.41 -4.63
CA LEU A 23 -1.39 14.35 -4.10
C LEU A 23 -0.57 15.62 -4.36
N ALA A 24 -1.07 16.55 -5.19
CA ALA A 24 -0.38 17.77 -5.63
C ALA A 24 0.98 17.49 -6.29
N ILE A 25 0.98 16.50 -7.20
CA ILE A 25 2.13 16.13 -8.04
C ILE A 25 1.79 16.31 -9.51
N GLU A 26 2.80 16.21 -10.38
CA GLU A 26 2.64 16.30 -11.82
C GLU A 26 1.76 15.16 -12.36
N LEU A 27 0.98 15.44 -13.40
CA LEU A 27 0.16 14.45 -14.08
C LEU A 27 1.05 13.35 -14.66
N PHE A 28 0.67 12.09 -14.43
CA PHE A 28 1.40 10.92 -14.91
C PHE A 28 2.82 10.81 -14.33
N GLU A 29 3.05 11.35 -13.12
CA GLU A 29 4.30 11.12 -12.38
C GLU A 29 4.60 9.62 -12.30
N THR A 30 5.83 9.26 -12.67
CA THR A 30 6.27 7.86 -12.72
C THR A 30 7.16 7.49 -11.55
N ASN A 31 7.79 8.49 -10.92
CA ASN A 31 8.69 8.34 -9.80
C ASN A 31 7.91 7.98 -8.52
N ARG A 32 8.08 6.74 -8.07
CA ARG A 32 7.43 6.20 -6.88
C ARG A 32 7.78 6.97 -5.61
N GLU A 33 9.01 7.45 -5.49
CA GLU A 33 9.44 8.21 -4.31
C GLU A 33 8.72 9.54 -4.23
N VAL A 34 8.53 10.23 -5.36
CA VAL A 34 7.77 11.49 -5.42
C VAL A 34 6.32 11.25 -5.01
N ILE A 35 5.67 10.21 -5.56
CA ILE A 35 4.29 9.84 -5.21
C ILE A 35 4.16 9.52 -3.72
N SER A 36 5.08 8.70 -3.19
CA SER A 36 5.07 8.28 -1.78
C SER A 36 5.30 9.45 -0.82
N ASN A 37 6.29 10.30 -1.11
CA ASN A 37 6.61 11.48 -0.31
C ASN A 37 5.46 12.49 -0.32
N ALA A 38 4.85 12.73 -1.47
CA ALA A 38 3.71 13.62 -1.63
C ALA A 38 2.48 13.11 -0.85
N ALA A 39 2.15 11.82 -0.99
CA ALA A 39 1.07 11.19 -0.22
C ALA A 39 1.31 11.29 1.29
N ARG A 40 2.53 11.02 1.76
CA ARG A 40 2.89 11.14 3.18
C ARG A 40 2.69 12.56 3.69
N GLY A 41 3.20 13.56 2.98
CA GLY A 41 3.06 14.97 3.35
C GLY A 41 1.59 15.40 3.39
N ARG A 42 0.79 14.96 2.43
CA ARG A 42 -0.65 15.23 2.37
C ARG A 42 -1.43 14.57 3.52
N CYS A 43 -1.15 13.31 3.83
CA CYS A 43 -1.74 12.62 4.98
C CYS A 43 -1.36 13.33 6.29
N GLN A 44 -0.08 13.66 6.48
CA GLN A 44 0.38 14.35 7.68
C GLN A 44 -0.33 15.71 7.88
N PHE A 45 -0.48 16.49 6.81
CA PHE A 45 -1.20 17.75 6.84
C PHE A 45 -2.67 17.56 7.22
N LEU A 46 -3.41 16.68 6.54
CA LEU A 46 -4.83 16.46 6.84
C LEU A 46 -5.05 15.90 8.25
N ARG A 47 -4.16 15.01 8.72
CA ARG A 47 -4.20 14.52 10.11
C ARG A 47 -3.98 15.65 11.12
N SER A 48 -3.11 16.63 10.83
CA SER A 48 -2.93 17.80 11.69
C SER A 48 -4.19 18.67 11.78
N VAL A 49 -4.95 18.78 10.68
CA VAL A 49 -6.23 19.50 10.62
C VAL A 49 -7.35 18.69 11.29
N SER A 50 -7.27 17.36 11.23
CA SER A 50 -8.25 16.44 11.86
C SER A 50 -8.40 16.67 13.35
N LEU A 51 -7.34 17.12 14.03
CA LEU A 51 -7.38 17.50 15.45
C LEU A 51 -8.37 18.65 15.74
N MET A 52 -8.67 19.49 14.75
CA MET A 52 -9.59 20.63 14.87
C MET A 52 -10.94 20.38 14.20
N SER A 53 -11.00 19.54 13.16
CA SER A 53 -12.22 19.33 12.36
C SER A 53 -12.25 17.94 11.70
N PRO A 54 -12.54 16.88 12.48
CA PRO A 54 -12.47 15.49 12.01
C PRO A 54 -13.45 15.21 10.85
N GLU A 55 -14.70 15.69 10.96
CA GLU A 55 -15.78 15.47 9.98
C GLU A 55 -15.44 15.89 8.55
N VAL A 56 -14.54 16.87 8.40
CA VAL A 56 -14.11 17.41 7.11
C VAL A 56 -12.85 16.70 6.58
N SER A 57 -11.99 16.25 7.49
CA SER A 57 -10.66 15.71 7.17
C SER A 57 -10.66 14.21 6.83
N GLU A 58 -11.54 13.41 7.46
CA GLU A 58 -11.58 11.96 7.29
C GLU A 58 -11.91 11.52 5.85
N PRO A 59 -12.90 12.10 5.15
CA PRO A 59 -13.19 11.72 3.76
C PRO A 59 -12.01 12.00 2.83
N LEU A 60 -11.38 13.17 2.99
CA LEU A 60 -10.21 13.56 2.19
C LEU A 60 -9.01 12.65 2.46
N LEU A 61 -8.81 12.21 3.71
CA LEU A 61 -7.74 11.28 4.04
C LEU A 61 -7.95 9.92 3.35
N ASN A 62 -9.19 9.43 3.34
CA ASN A 62 -9.54 8.18 2.64
C ASN A 62 -9.28 8.30 1.13
N GLU A 63 -9.67 9.41 0.51
CA GLU A 63 -9.40 9.66 -0.91
C GLU A 63 -7.90 9.74 -1.24
N ILE A 64 -7.11 10.37 -0.37
CA ILE A 64 -5.64 10.45 -0.54
C ILE A 64 -5.00 9.07 -0.39
N MET A 65 -5.49 8.24 0.53
CA MET A 65 -5.01 6.87 0.68
C MET A 65 -5.36 6.01 -0.55
N GLN A 66 -6.57 6.15 -1.11
CA GLN A 66 -6.93 5.49 -2.36
C GLN A 66 -6.04 5.93 -3.53
N ALA A 67 -5.81 7.25 -3.66
CA ALA A 67 -4.93 7.80 -4.68
C ALA A 67 -3.50 7.25 -4.54
N LYS A 68 -2.98 7.19 -3.30
CA LYS A 68 -1.67 6.59 -3.00
C LYS A 68 -1.61 5.13 -3.46
N CYS A 69 -2.58 4.31 -3.07
CA CYS A 69 -2.58 2.88 -3.40
C CYS A 69 -2.66 2.65 -4.91
N CYS A 70 -3.51 3.39 -5.61
CA CYS A 70 -3.65 3.31 -7.06
C CYS A 70 -2.34 3.71 -7.78
N LEU A 71 -1.74 4.84 -7.41
CA LEU A 71 -0.55 5.37 -8.09
C LEU A 71 0.75 4.64 -7.73
N LEU A 72 0.80 3.96 -6.58
CA LEU A 72 1.94 3.12 -6.18
C LEU A 72 1.83 1.67 -6.66
N ASP A 73 0.72 1.24 -7.25
CA ASP A 73 0.63 -0.05 -7.92
C ASP A 73 0.87 0.15 -9.43
N PRO A 74 1.91 -0.45 -10.03
CA PRO A 74 2.21 -0.28 -11.46
C PRO A 74 1.05 -0.66 -12.40
N VAL A 75 0.30 -1.70 -12.05
CA VAL A 75 -0.82 -2.20 -12.86
C VAL A 75 -2.00 -1.25 -12.75
N GLN A 76 -2.37 -0.89 -11.52
CA GLN A 76 -3.49 0.05 -11.29
C GLN A 76 -3.19 1.43 -11.84
N ARG A 77 -1.98 1.96 -11.63
CA ARG A 77 -1.54 3.25 -12.22
C ARG A 77 -1.64 3.22 -13.73
N ALA A 78 -1.14 2.16 -14.39
CA ALA A 78 -1.18 2.06 -15.85
C ALA A 78 -2.62 2.02 -16.38
N GLN A 79 -3.53 1.34 -15.68
CA GLN A 79 -4.95 1.35 -16.03
C GLN A 79 -5.57 2.74 -15.84
N TYR A 80 -5.37 3.33 -14.66
CA TYR A 80 -5.86 4.66 -14.33
C TYR A 80 -5.37 5.73 -15.30
N ASP A 81 -4.09 5.68 -15.67
CA ASP A 81 -3.49 6.62 -16.61
C ASP A 81 -4.09 6.51 -18.02
N ARG A 82 -4.44 5.30 -18.47
CA ARG A 82 -5.14 5.12 -19.76
C ARG A 82 -6.53 5.75 -19.72
N GLU A 83 -7.28 5.50 -18.66
CA GLU A 83 -8.62 6.06 -18.47
C GLU A 83 -8.58 7.59 -18.38
N LEU A 84 -7.66 8.14 -17.59
CA LEU A 84 -7.50 9.58 -17.42
C LEU A 84 -7.08 10.28 -18.72
N ARG A 85 -6.15 9.69 -19.50
CA ARG A 85 -5.78 10.22 -20.83
C ARG A 85 -6.97 10.21 -21.79
N ALA A 86 -7.79 9.17 -21.77
CA ALA A 86 -8.99 9.11 -22.61
C ALA A 86 -10.02 10.19 -22.22
N GLN A 87 -10.21 10.44 -20.92
CA GLN A 87 -11.09 11.49 -20.42
C GLN A 87 -10.59 12.90 -20.78
N MET A 88 -9.27 13.12 -20.71
CA MET A 88 -8.66 14.40 -21.08
C MET A 88 -8.60 14.65 -22.60
N ALA A 89 -8.54 13.58 -23.41
CA ALA A 89 -8.47 13.66 -24.87
C ALA A 89 -9.84 13.82 -25.56
N ALA A 90 -10.95 13.66 -24.83
CA ALA A 90 -12.30 13.93 -25.35
C ALA A 90 -12.57 15.45 -25.32
N PRO A 91 -12.57 16.18 -26.46
CA PRO A 91 -12.55 17.63 -26.42
C PRO A 91 -13.96 18.21 -26.26
N GLU A 92 -14.06 19.27 -25.45
CA GLU A 92 -14.47 20.63 -25.84
C GLU A 92 -15.31 20.81 -27.14
N SER A 93 -16.34 20.01 -27.40
CA SER A 93 -17.18 20.11 -28.61
C SER A 93 -18.38 21.08 -28.51
N LYS A 94 -18.33 22.07 -27.61
CA LYS A 94 -19.45 23.03 -27.45
C LYS A 94 -19.13 24.52 -27.51
N LEU A 95 -17.88 24.94 -27.71
CA LEU A 95 -17.53 26.38 -27.70
C LEU A 95 -16.59 26.76 -28.84
N ALA A 96 -16.98 26.51 -30.09
CA ALA A 96 -16.38 27.17 -31.25
C ALA A 96 -17.34 27.15 -32.45
N VAL A 97 -18.44 27.89 -32.39
CA VAL A 97 -19.12 28.39 -33.61
C VAL A 97 -19.48 29.84 -33.41
N ALA A 98 -18.59 30.72 -33.87
CA ALA A 98 -18.94 32.08 -34.30
C ALA A 98 -18.14 32.34 -35.58
N GLU A 99 -18.54 31.68 -36.66
CA GLU A 99 -18.07 31.98 -38.01
C GLU A 99 -18.54 33.39 -38.41
N ARG A 100 -17.61 34.20 -38.92
CA ARG A 100 -17.94 35.37 -39.74
C ARG A 100 -18.26 34.89 -41.16
N PRO A 101 -19.30 35.43 -41.83
CA PRO A 101 -19.69 34.96 -43.15
C PRO A 101 -18.79 35.55 -44.24
N GLY A 102 -18.24 34.68 -45.09
CA GLY A 102 -17.73 35.02 -46.42
C GLY A 102 -18.71 34.53 -47.50
N PRO A 103 -18.95 35.28 -48.59
CA PRO A 103 -19.98 34.95 -49.57
C PRO A 103 -19.54 33.85 -50.56
N ALA A 104 -20.53 33.08 -51.01
CA ALA A 104 -20.50 32.01 -52.02
C ALA A 104 -20.45 32.58 -53.48
N PRO A 105 -20.65 31.80 -54.57
CA PRO A 105 -20.71 30.33 -54.77
C PRO A 105 -19.97 29.82 -56.04
N ALA A 106 -20.22 28.53 -56.38
CA ALA A 106 -20.20 27.86 -57.71
C ALA A 106 -19.21 26.66 -57.73
N GLU A 107 -19.52 25.45 -58.20
CA GLU A 107 -20.68 24.85 -58.89
C GLU A 107 -20.51 23.31 -58.82
N ALA A 108 -21.57 22.55 -59.15
CA ALA A 108 -21.74 21.14 -58.82
C ALA A 108 -21.35 20.12 -59.93
N ALA A 109 -20.95 18.92 -59.45
CA ALA A 109 -21.27 17.57 -59.96
C ALA A 109 -20.53 16.99 -61.21
N PRO A 110 -20.62 15.66 -61.52
CA PRO A 110 -20.16 14.52 -60.70
C PRO A 110 -19.55 13.31 -61.49
N LEU A 111 -19.12 12.28 -60.73
CA LEU A 111 -19.12 10.82 -60.97
C LEU A 111 -18.33 10.17 -62.13
N GLY A 112 -17.44 9.24 -61.76
CA GLY A 112 -16.89 8.19 -62.64
C GLY A 112 -16.25 7.05 -61.82
N SER A 113 -16.68 5.83 -62.12
CA SER A 113 -16.58 4.57 -61.37
C SER A 113 -15.23 3.84 -61.44
N ARG A 114 -14.98 2.92 -60.48
CA ARG A 114 -14.37 1.58 -60.74
C ARG A 114 -14.39 0.63 -59.51
N GLN A 115 -15.11 -0.49 -59.69
CA GLN A 115 -15.00 -1.82 -59.03
C GLN A 115 -13.85 -2.63 -59.70
N ALA A 116 -13.31 -3.79 -59.26
CA ALA A 116 -13.35 -4.64 -58.06
C ALA A 116 -12.25 -5.76 -58.19
N ALA A 117 -11.79 -6.31 -57.04
CA ALA A 117 -11.44 -7.72 -56.68
C ALA A 117 -10.45 -8.58 -57.55
N PRO A 118 -10.03 -9.82 -57.13
CA PRO A 118 -10.00 -10.52 -55.81
C PRO A 118 -8.63 -11.20 -55.48
N LEU A 119 -8.52 -11.84 -54.31
CA LEU A 119 -7.45 -12.80 -53.94
C LEU A 119 -8.03 -14.19 -53.67
N SER A 120 -7.34 -15.24 -54.12
CA SER A 120 -7.74 -16.66 -54.09
C SER A 120 -6.78 -17.56 -53.29
N ASN A 121 -7.38 -18.39 -52.44
CA ASN A 121 -7.14 -19.79 -52.04
C ASN A 121 -5.75 -20.37 -51.71
N GLY A 122 -5.75 -21.21 -50.66
CA GLY A 122 -4.87 -22.37 -50.49
C GLY A 122 -4.72 -22.86 -49.04
N ASP A 123 -5.66 -23.68 -48.55
CA ASP A 123 -5.50 -25.04 -47.98
C ASP A 123 -4.20 -25.41 -47.21
N ASP A 124 -4.12 -26.28 -46.19
CA ASP A 124 -5.00 -27.02 -45.27
C ASP A 124 -4.04 -27.92 -44.41
N VAL A 125 -4.54 -28.78 -43.52
CA VAL A 125 -3.90 -29.97 -42.88
C VAL A 125 -3.07 -29.84 -41.57
N ALA A 126 -3.81 -29.94 -40.46
CA ALA A 126 -3.81 -31.07 -39.52
C ALA A 126 -2.50 -31.66 -38.91
N SER A 127 -2.49 -31.60 -37.57
CA SER A 127 -2.35 -32.73 -36.62
C SER A 127 -1.01 -33.04 -35.95
N SER A 128 -1.11 -33.13 -34.61
CA SER A 128 -0.45 -34.07 -33.70
C SER A 128 1.03 -33.88 -33.37
N PHE A 129 1.32 -33.34 -32.17
CA PHE A 129 2.37 -33.88 -31.32
C PHE A 129 1.91 -33.87 -29.85
N SER A 130 1.98 -35.05 -29.25
CA SER A 130 1.67 -35.39 -27.87
C SER A 130 2.91 -35.23 -26.99
N SER A 131 2.68 -34.75 -25.76
CA SER A 131 3.32 -35.06 -24.47
C SER A 131 4.85 -35.13 -24.31
N GLU A 132 5.30 -34.49 -23.23
CA GLU A 132 6.55 -34.74 -22.48
C GLU A 132 7.89 -34.42 -23.16
N SER A 133 8.51 -33.31 -22.75
CA SER A 133 9.94 -33.23 -22.39
C SER A 133 10.32 -31.76 -22.25
N TRP A 134 10.35 -31.24 -21.01
CA TRP A 134 11.30 -30.22 -20.52
C TRP A 134 11.32 -30.31 -18.98
N LEU A 135 11.82 -31.44 -18.48
CA LEU A 135 12.47 -31.49 -17.18
C LEU A 135 13.78 -30.70 -17.29
N LEU A 136 13.69 -29.38 -17.21
CA LEU A 136 14.85 -28.56 -16.85
C LEU A 136 15.07 -28.77 -15.36
N ALA A 137 16.00 -29.69 -15.05
CA ALA A 137 16.64 -29.70 -13.75
C ALA A 137 17.12 -28.27 -13.46
N PRO A 138 16.77 -27.66 -12.31
CA PRO A 138 17.27 -26.34 -12.03
C PRO A 138 18.79 -26.41 -11.99
N ALA A 139 19.41 -25.54 -12.80
CA ALA A 139 20.82 -25.23 -12.67
C ALA A 139 21.11 -25.00 -11.18
N LYS A 140 22.18 -25.62 -10.69
CA LYS A 140 22.70 -25.37 -9.34
C LYS A 140 23.14 -23.91 -9.27
N THR A 141 22.19 -23.01 -9.09
CA THR A 141 22.42 -21.64 -8.72
C THR A 141 22.94 -21.69 -7.30
N ASP A 142 24.11 -21.09 -7.10
CA ASP A 142 24.77 -20.99 -5.81
C ASP A 142 23.77 -20.55 -4.73
N ALA A 143 23.65 -21.35 -3.67
CA ALA A 143 22.60 -21.27 -2.65
C ALA A 143 22.79 -20.11 -1.66
N SER A 144 23.41 -19.01 -2.12
CA SER A 144 23.59 -17.76 -1.39
C SER A 144 22.63 -16.72 -1.96
N LEU A 145 21.51 -16.30 -1.36
CA LEU A 145 20.98 -16.36 -0.01
C LEU A 145 19.45 -16.23 -0.14
N LEU A 146 18.76 -17.26 -0.64
CA LEU A 146 17.29 -17.26 -0.60
C LEU A 146 16.88 -17.26 0.88
N THR A 147 16.53 -16.08 1.36
CA THR A 147 16.07 -15.92 2.72
C THR A 147 14.56 -15.94 2.67
N GLU A 148 13.98 -17.04 3.16
CA GLU A 148 12.54 -17.27 3.20
C GLU A 148 12.06 -17.19 4.65
N TRP A 149 10.94 -16.50 4.85
CA TRP A 149 10.24 -16.42 6.11
C TRP A 149 8.80 -16.86 5.94
N ILE A 150 8.31 -17.56 6.97
CA ILE A 150 6.92 -17.97 7.07
C ILE A 150 6.35 -17.14 8.20
N VAL A 151 5.32 -16.36 7.90
CA VAL A 151 4.63 -15.54 8.87
C VAL A 151 3.34 -16.24 9.27
N GLY A 152 3.04 -16.27 10.57
CA GLY A 152 1.80 -16.87 11.05
C GLY A 152 1.75 -17.01 12.55
N SER A 153 0.68 -17.63 13.04
CA SER A 153 0.48 -17.90 14.47
C SER A 153 1.05 -19.25 14.93
N GLY A 154 1.48 -20.10 13.99
CA GLY A 154 1.97 -21.44 14.29
C GLY A 154 3.37 -21.44 14.90
N SER A 155 3.69 -22.47 15.67
CA SER A 155 5.03 -22.67 16.26
C SER A 155 6.15 -22.93 15.23
N LYS A 156 5.79 -23.16 13.97
CA LYS A 156 6.72 -23.33 12.84
C LYS A 156 6.88 -22.06 11.99
N ALA A 157 6.25 -20.95 12.38
CA ALA A 157 6.40 -19.68 11.69
C ALA A 157 7.68 -18.98 12.19
N HIS A 158 8.48 -18.48 11.25
CA HIS A 158 9.68 -17.69 11.54
C HIS A 158 9.31 -16.32 12.15
N ILE A 159 8.21 -15.72 11.68
CA ILE A 159 7.67 -14.50 12.26
C ILE A 159 6.33 -14.84 12.89
N ARG A 160 6.31 -14.85 14.21
CA ARG A 160 5.18 -15.27 15.00
C ARG A 160 4.31 -14.08 15.38
N VAL A 161 3.11 -14.08 14.84
CA VAL A 161 2.09 -13.06 15.10
C VAL A 161 0.96 -13.71 15.89
N ARG A 162 0.79 -13.32 17.16
CA ARG A 162 -0.25 -13.86 18.04
C ARG A 162 -1.54 -13.07 17.86
N ALA A 163 -2.33 -13.45 16.87
CA ALA A 163 -3.66 -12.89 16.71
C ALA A 163 -4.65 -13.97 16.25
N PRO A 164 -5.91 -13.94 16.74
CA PRO A 164 -6.88 -15.01 16.45
C PRO A 164 -7.28 -15.08 14.98
N TRP A 165 -7.12 -14.00 14.21
CA TRP A 165 -7.36 -13.96 12.76
C TRP A 165 -6.13 -14.31 11.91
N VAL A 166 -4.98 -14.60 12.53
CA VAL A 166 -3.77 -14.97 11.80
C VAL A 166 -3.68 -16.50 11.71
N SER A 167 -3.75 -17.03 10.49
CA SER A 167 -3.53 -18.46 10.21
C SER A 167 -2.14 -18.94 10.65
N ARG A 168 -2.03 -20.26 10.94
CA ARG A 168 -0.78 -20.88 11.43
C ARG A 168 0.41 -20.68 10.48
N ARG A 169 0.14 -20.77 9.17
CA ARG A 169 1.01 -20.34 8.07
C ARG A 169 0.16 -19.39 7.24
N HIS A 170 0.39 -18.10 7.37
CA HIS A 170 -0.47 -17.06 6.81
C HIS A 170 0.06 -16.56 5.48
N CYS A 171 1.30 -16.08 5.46
CA CYS A 171 1.98 -15.65 4.25
C CYS A 171 3.43 -16.13 4.25
N ARG A 172 4.02 -16.12 3.06
CA ARG A 172 5.45 -16.33 2.86
C ARG A 172 6.07 -15.04 2.37
N LEU A 173 7.22 -14.69 2.96
CA LEU A 173 8.08 -13.61 2.53
C LEU A 173 9.39 -14.21 2.04
N TRP A 174 9.94 -13.75 0.93
CA TRP A 174 11.27 -14.16 0.51
C TRP A 174 12.02 -13.02 -0.17
N ARG A 175 13.34 -13.11 -0.14
CA ARG A 175 14.22 -12.20 -0.90
C ARG A 175 14.96 -12.99 -1.99
N GLU A 176 14.83 -12.51 -3.22
CA GLU A 176 15.51 -13.05 -4.40
C GLU A 176 16.18 -11.90 -5.16
N GLY A 177 17.49 -12.00 -5.39
CA GLY A 177 18.24 -10.93 -6.09
C GLY A 177 18.15 -9.56 -5.43
N GLY A 178 17.98 -9.50 -4.10
CA GLY A 178 17.78 -8.25 -3.35
C GLY A 178 16.34 -7.69 -3.41
N VAL A 179 15.46 -8.31 -4.18
CA VAL A 179 14.04 -7.96 -4.27
C VAL A 179 13.24 -8.77 -3.27
N ALA A 180 12.42 -8.09 -2.47
CA ALA A 180 11.51 -8.74 -1.56
C ALA A 180 10.19 -9.10 -2.24
N TRP A 181 9.63 -10.23 -1.86
CA TRP A 181 8.37 -10.76 -2.38
C TRP A 181 7.52 -11.28 -1.22
N ILE A 182 6.20 -11.24 -1.43
CA ILE A 182 5.21 -11.78 -0.53
C ILE A 182 4.16 -12.57 -1.30
N GLU A 183 3.66 -13.65 -0.71
CA GLU A 183 2.46 -14.34 -1.17
C GLU A 183 1.61 -14.78 0.01
N ASP A 184 0.30 -14.84 -0.19
CA ASP A 184 -0.63 -15.44 0.76
C ASP A 184 -0.59 -16.98 0.62
N LEU A 185 -0.56 -17.70 1.75
CA LEU A 185 -0.50 -19.18 1.77
C LEU A 185 -1.89 -19.82 1.94
N GLY A 186 -2.93 -19.20 1.37
CA GLY A 186 -4.32 -19.62 1.56
C GLY A 186 -4.82 -19.32 2.98
N SER A 187 -4.47 -18.15 3.49
CA SER A 187 -4.89 -17.72 4.83
C SER A 187 -6.40 -17.49 4.88
N THR A 188 -6.97 -17.62 6.08
CA THR A 188 -8.43 -17.48 6.26
C THR A 188 -8.92 -16.06 6.04
N ASN A 189 -8.10 -15.07 6.39
CA ASN A 189 -8.49 -13.65 6.37
C ASN A 189 -7.76 -12.83 5.29
N GLY A 190 -6.89 -13.47 4.51
CA GLY A 190 -6.10 -12.85 3.45
C GLY A 190 -4.91 -12.03 3.96
N THR A 191 -3.93 -11.88 3.08
CA THR A 191 -2.79 -10.96 3.23
C THR A 191 -3.02 -9.74 2.34
N PHE A 192 -2.71 -8.55 2.85
CA PHE A 192 -2.93 -7.28 2.15
C PHE A 192 -1.62 -6.51 2.05
N VAL A 193 -1.40 -5.89 0.89
CA VAL A 193 -0.32 -4.93 0.65
C VAL A 193 -0.97 -3.60 0.26
N ASN A 194 -0.70 -2.54 1.02
CA ASN A 194 -1.33 -1.23 0.84
C ASN A 194 -2.86 -1.33 0.77
N GLU A 195 -3.46 -2.12 1.67
CA GLU A 195 -4.91 -2.41 1.78
C GLU A 195 -5.52 -3.22 0.62
N VAL A 196 -4.72 -3.60 -0.38
CA VAL A 196 -5.14 -4.44 -1.51
C VAL A 196 -4.86 -5.91 -1.18
N PRO A 197 -5.85 -6.82 -1.30
CA PRO A 197 -5.65 -8.24 -1.05
C PRO A 197 -4.72 -8.85 -2.10
N LEU A 198 -3.82 -9.73 -1.65
CA LEU A 198 -2.95 -10.50 -2.54
C LEU A 198 -3.73 -11.62 -3.24
N ALA A 199 -3.72 -11.60 -4.57
CA ALA A 199 -4.20 -12.72 -5.39
C ALA A 199 -3.04 -13.61 -5.89
N GLU A 200 -1.84 -13.03 -6.02
CA GLU A 200 -0.64 -13.68 -6.54
C GLU A 200 0.62 -13.15 -5.82
N PRO A 201 1.75 -13.85 -5.93
CA PRO A 201 3.07 -13.36 -5.52
C PRO A 201 3.32 -11.91 -5.95
N THR A 202 3.52 -11.03 -4.98
CA THR A 202 3.67 -9.59 -5.21
C THR A 202 5.01 -9.12 -4.67
N ARG A 203 5.68 -8.26 -5.45
CA ARG A 203 6.91 -7.61 -5.02
C ARG A 203 6.63 -6.60 -3.91
N LEU A 204 7.43 -6.63 -2.85
CA LEU A 204 7.43 -5.64 -1.77
C LEU A 204 8.54 -4.62 -1.94
N TYR A 205 8.20 -3.36 -1.65
CA TYR A 205 9.11 -2.24 -1.46
C TYR A 205 9.16 -1.90 0.03
N ASP A 206 10.27 -1.36 0.52
CA ASP A 206 10.48 -1.08 1.96
C ASP A 206 9.34 -0.22 2.57
N GLU A 207 8.64 0.58 1.76
CA GLU A 207 7.60 1.50 2.21
C GLU A 207 6.19 0.90 2.22
N ASP A 208 6.06 -0.35 1.76
CA ASP A 208 4.77 -1.01 1.62
C ASP A 208 4.17 -1.35 2.99
N LEU A 209 2.85 -1.16 3.06
CA LEU A 209 2.08 -1.45 4.26
C LEU A 209 1.54 -2.87 4.16
N VAL A 210 2.19 -3.82 4.84
CA VAL A 210 1.76 -5.22 4.85
C VAL A 210 0.87 -5.49 6.04
N SER A 211 -0.27 -6.15 5.81
CA SER A 211 -1.22 -6.53 6.85
C SER A 211 -1.66 -8.00 6.71
N LEU A 212 -1.72 -8.71 7.84
CA LEU A 212 -2.35 -10.02 7.98
C LEU A 212 -3.79 -9.86 8.47
N GLY A 213 -4.72 -10.31 7.64
CA GLY A 213 -6.06 -9.77 7.70
C GLY A 213 -6.06 -8.24 7.57
N ARG A 214 -7.22 -7.62 7.79
CA ARG A 214 -7.35 -6.15 7.79
C ARG A 214 -6.90 -5.49 9.09
N LYS A 215 -6.36 -6.27 10.04
CA LYS A 215 -6.23 -5.87 11.45
C LYS A 215 -4.80 -5.88 11.98
N THR A 216 -3.97 -6.83 11.56
CA THR A 216 -2.59 -6.91 12.07
C THR A 216 -1.61 -6.43 11.04
N ARG A 217 -0.97 -5.31 11.30
CA ARG A 217 0.14 -4.83 10.49
C ARG A 217 1.36 -5.72 10.74
N LEU A 218 2.04 -6.13 9.67
CA LEU A 218 3.33 -6.78 9.78
C LEU A 218 4.44 -5.74 9.91
N PRO A 219 5.50 -6.07 10.65
CA PRO A 219 6.73 -5.30 10.58
C PRO A 219 7.32 -5.45 9.18
N TRP A 220 7.35 -4.34 8.44
CA TRP A 220 7.98 -4.24 7.14
C TRP A 220 8.65 -2.87 7.00
N PRO A 221 9.90 -2.78 6.47
CA PRO A 221 10.75 -3.91 6.09
C PRO A 221 11.21 -4.72 7.30
N LEU A 222 11.38 -6.02 7.12
CA LEU A 222 11.99 -6.84 8.17
C LEU A 222 13.45 -6.43 8.36
N PRO A 223 13.96 -6.43 9.61
CA PRO A 223 15.40 -6.29 9.85
C PRO A 223 16.16 -7.34 9.02
N ARG A 224 17.24 -6.91 8.35
CA ARG A 224 17.96 -7.74 7.36
C ARG A 224 18.55 -9.02 7.99
N ASP A 225 18.72 -9.03 9.30
CA ASP A 225 19.33 -10.12 10.07
C ASP A 225 18.33 -11.12 10.65
N CYS A 226 17.02 -10.95 10.40
CA CYS A 226 15.99 -11.87 10.89
C CYS A 226 15.99 -13.23 10.17
N ALA A 227 16.94 -13.49 9.26
CA ALA A 227 17.08 -14.75 8.51
C ALA A 227 17.18 -15.95 9.47
N GLY A 228 16.05 -16.63 9.73
CA GLY A 228 15.98 -17.79 10.62
C GLY A 228 15.88 -17.49 12.12
N ARG A 229 15.62 -16.24 12.53
CA ARG A 229 15.33 -15.90 13.93
C ARG A 229 13.82 -15.79 14.15
N ASP A 230 13.37 -16.33 15.27
CA ASP A 230 11.98 -16.20 15.70
C ASP A 230 11.72 -14.75 16.11
N LEU A 231 10.93 -14.04 15.31
CA LEU A 231 10.47 -12.68 15.61
C LEU A 231 9.07 -12.74 16.19
N GLU A 232 8.88 -12.26 17.42
CA GLU A 232 7.56 -12.14 18.01
C GLU A 232 7.00 -10.74 17.81
N VAL A 233 5.76 -10.64 17.35
CA VAL A 233 5.07 -9.36 17.14
C VAL A 233 3.90 -9.27 18.11
N TYR A 234 3.89 -8.21 18.92
CA TYR A 234 2.83 -7.89 19.86
C TYR A 234 2.22 -6.53 19.53
N SER A 235 0.89 -6.48 19.50
CA SER A 235 0.10 -5.29 19.25
C SER A 235 -0.23 -4.55 20.55
N ILE A 236 -0.14 -3.22 20.52
CA ILE A 236 -0.43 -2.34 21.64
C ILE A 236 -1.48 -1.33 21.20
N GLY A 237 -2.55 -1.19 21.96
CA GLY A 237 -3.60 -0.24 21.62
C GLY A 237 -4.82 -0.34 22.51
N ARG A 238 -5.84 0.47 22.22
CA ARG A 238 -7.10 0.50 22.97
C ARG A 238 -8.06 -0.62 22.58
N ALA A 239 -7.92 -1.17 21.38
CA ALA A 239 -8.81 -2.22 20.92
C ALA A 239 -8.65 -3.48 21.80
N PRO A 240 -9.76 -4.15 22.16
CA PRO A 240 -9.74 -5.31 23.06
C PRO A 240 -9.02 -6.52 22.46
N ASP A 241 -8.72 -6.48 21.16
CA ASP A 241 -8.04 -7.51 20.41
C ASP A 241 -6.53 -7.27 20.27
N CYS A 242 -5.99 -6.23 20.93
CA CYS A 242 -4.55 -6.03 21.08
C CYS A 242 -3.96 -6.93 22.17
N ASP A 243 -2.69 -7.35 22.00
CA ASP A 243 -1.97 -8.16 22.99
C ASP A 243 -1.80 -7.42 24.32
N TYR A 244 -1.52 -6.12 24.24
CA TYR A 244 -1.48 -5.20 25.36
C TYR A 244 -2.54 -4.10 25.21
N VAL A 245 -3.64 -4.27 25.94
CA VAL A 245 -4.78 -3.35 25.89
C VAL A 245 -4.56 -2.17 26.84
N LEU A 246 -4.63 -0.96 26.30
CA LEU A 246 -4.56 0.30 27.02
C LEU A 246 -5.91 1.03 26.89
N ASP A 247 -6.74 0.91 27.92
CA ASP A 247 -8.06 1.56 27.95
C ASP A 247 -7.94 3.06 28.28
N ASP A 248 -7.47 3.83 27.31
CA ASP A 248 -7.38 5.29 27.42
C ASP A 248 -7.72 5.96 26.09
N LYS A 249 -8.52 7.02 26.13
CA LYS A 249 -9.00 7.74 24.93
C LYS A 249 -7.89 8.37 24.10
N SER A 250 -6.73 8.66 24.71
CA SER A 250 -5.55 9.15 24.01
C SER A 250 -4.81 8.07 23.23
N VAL A 251 -5.17 6.79 23.41
CA VAL A 251 -4.55 5.66 22.74
C VAL A 251 -5.41 5.23 21.53
N SER A 252 -4.82 5.27 20.34
CA SER A 252 -5.41 4.67 19.12
C SER A 252 -5.80 3.20 19.32
N GLN A 253 -6.78 2.73 18.55
CA GLN A 253 -7.23 1.34 18.59
C GLN A 253 -6.08 0.35 18.41
N HIS A 254 -5.23 0.62 17.41
CA HIS A 254 -3.92 0.00 17.24
C HIS A 254 -2.91 1.14 17.23
N HIS A 255 -2.14 1.27 18.29
CA HIS A 255 -1.30 2.45 18.54
C HIS A 255 0.15 2.20 18.15
N ALA A 256 0.68 1.06 18.59
CA ALA A 256 2.05 0.68 18.39
C ALA A 256 2.16 -0.84 18.29
N GLN A 257 3.32 -1.30 17.86
CA GLN A 257 3.69 -2.70 17.93
C GLN A 257 5.07 -2.85 18.56
N LEU A 258 5.23 -3.96 19.26
CA LEU A 258 6.48 -4.39 19.85
C LEU A 258 6.98 -5.59 19.07
N LEU A 259 8.20 -5.50 18.56
CA LEU A 259 8.89 -6.60 17.91
C LEU A 259 9.97 -7.08 18.86
N ILE A 260 9.99 -8.39 19.13
CA ILE A 260 10.94 -9.00 20.03
C ILE A 260 11.74 -10.03 19.25
N GLU A 261 13.05 -9.82 19.15
CA GLU A 261 14.01 -10.76 18.59
C GLU A 261 15.04 -11.11 19.66
N GLY A 262 14.90 -12.30 20.29
CA GLY A 262 15.76 -12.68 21.40
C GLY A 262 15.67 -11.71 22.57
N ASP A 263 16.76 -10.99 22.86
CA ASP A 263 16.83 -9.95 23.89
C ASP A 263 16.61 -8.53 23.35
N THR A 264 16.60 -8.37 22.03
CA THR A 264 16.38 -7.08 21.38
C THR A 264 14.89 -6.80 21.28
N VAL A 265 14.50 -5.60 21.71
CA VAL A 265 13.11 -5.14 21.68
C VAL A 265 13.03 -3.88 20.83
N LEU A 266 12.25 -3.93 19.76
CA LEU A 266 11.96 -2.77 18.92
C LEU A 266 10.52 -2.32 19.17
N LEU A 267 10.33 -1.02 19.36
CA LEU A 267 9.04 -0.39 19.47
C LEU A 267 8.77 0.43 18.21
N GLN A 268 7.64 0.19 17.56
CA GLN A 268 7.23 0.90 16.35
C GLN A 268 5.85 1.53 16.53
N ASP A 269 5.72 2.81 16.20
CA ASP A 269 4.44 3.52 16.16
C ASP A 269 3.68 3.16 14.87
N LEU A 270 2.38 2.88 14.98
CA LEU A 270 1.54 2.50 13.84
C LEU A 270 0.76 3.70 13.26
N ASP A 271 1.43 4.85 13.12
CA ASP A 271 0.82 6.14 12.73
C ASP A 271 -0.32 6.53 13.71
N SER A 272 -0.02 6.43 15.00
CA SER A 272 -1.00 6.70 16.06
C SER A 272 -1.35 8.19 16.13
N LEU A 273 -2.58 8.49 16.57
CA LEU A 273 -3.10 9.87 16.57
C LEU A 273 -2.26 10.79 17.47
N ASN A 274 -1.99 10.33 18.69
CA ASN A 274 -1.26 11.11 19.69
C ASN A 274 0.24 10.80 19.74
N GLY A 275 0.70 9.80 18.99
CA GLY A 275 2.10 9.40 18.89
C GLY A 275 2.62 8.58 20.06
N THR A 276 3.61 7.75 19.75
CA THR A 276 4.46 7.03 20.72
C THR A 276 5.71 7.85 21.06
N ARG A 277 6.11 7.86 22.34
CA ARG A 277 7.28 8.61 22.82
C ARG A 277 8.11 7.80 23.81
N VAL A 278 9.42 8.02 23.85
CA VAL A 278 10.35 7.23 24.70
C VAL A 278 11.21 8.14 25.57
N GLY A 279 11.27 7.85 26.86
CA GLY A 279 11.99 8.59 27.90
C GLY A 279 11.33 9.90 28.28
N SER A 280 11.07 10.76 27.31
CA SER A 280 10.50 12.10 27.49
C SER A 280 9.29 12.33 26.58
N LEU A 281 8.35 13.16 27.04
CA LEU A 281 7.20 13.61 26.24
C LEU A 281 7.59 14.43 25.00
N ALA A 282 8.84 14.91 24.93
CA ALA A 282 9.36 15.59 23.74
C ALA A 282 9.89 14.61 22.67
N ASN A 283 10.25 13.39 23.06
CA ASN A 283 10.93 12.44 22.18
C ASN A 283 9.92 11.51 21.49
N ARG A 284 9.23 12.01 20.47
CA ARG A 284 8.32 11.22 19.63
C ARG A 284 9.13 10.34 18.68
N ILE A 285 8.74 9.07 18.59
CA ILE A 285 9.40 8.07 17.73
C ILE A 285 8.41 7.53 16.71
N THR A 286 8.95 7.08 15.58
CA THR A 286 8.26 6.18 14.64
C THR A 286 8.73 4.75 14.84
N GLU A 287 10.00 4.57 15.19
CA GLU A 287 10.63 3.31 15.50
C GLU A 287 11.82 3.57 16.44
N CYS A 288 12.04 2.69 17.42
CA CYS A 288 13.14 2.81 18.38
C CYS A 288 13.44 1.46 19.04
N GLU A 289 14.72 1.10 19.16
CA GLU A 289 15.14 0.02 20.07
C GLU A 289 14.84 0.46 21.49
N LEU A 290 14.10 -0.35 22.25
CA LEU A 290 13.50 0.02 23.52
C LEU A 290 14.31 -0.55 24.69
N PRO A 291 15.11 0.26 25.42
CA PRO A 291 15.82 -0.21 26.60
C PRO A 291 14.83 -0.41 27.76
N GLY A 292 14.96 -1.53 28.47
CA GLY A 292 13.98 -1.94 29.49
C GLY A 292 13.79 -0.95 30.66
N HIS A 293 14.78 -0.11 30.97
CA HIS A 293 14.74 0.84 32.08
C HIS A 293 14.10 2.20 31.73
N VAL A 294 13.65 2.38 30.49
CA VAL A 294 13.11 3.65 30.00
C VAL A 294 11.58 3.66 30.09
N SER A 295 10.99 4.83 30.34
CA SER A 295 9.53 4.99 30.25
C SER A 295 9.08 5.21 28.82
N VAL A 296 7.97 4.59 28.43
CA VAL A 296 7.32 4.78 27.14
C VAL A 296 5.98 5.46 27.34
N TYR A 297 5.60 6.32 26.41
CA TYR A 297 4.31 6.97 26.38
C TYR A 297 3.55 6.57 25.13
N PHE A 298 2.33 6.08 25.31
CA PHE A 298 1.37 5.83 24.24
C PHE A 298 0.24 6.85 24.39
N GLY A 299 0.23 7.87 23.53
CA GLY A 299 -0.61 9.04 23.77
C GLY A 299 -0.27 9.69 25.13
N GLY A 300 -1.25 9.74 26.02
CA GLY A 300 -1.11 10.26 27.39
C GLY A 300 -0.72 9.21 28.44
N VAL A 301 -0.72 7.92 28.09
CA VAL A 301 -0.44 6.84 29.05
C VAL A 301 1.06 6.60 29.16
N LYS A 302 1.60 6.62 30.38
CA LYS A 302 3.01 6.31 30.69
C LYS A 302 3.16 4.89 31.22
N LEU A 303 4.11 4.14 30.67
CA LEU A 303 4.51 2.81 31.14
C LEU A 303 6.03 2.73 31.30
N PHE A 304 6.52 1.74 32.05
CA PHE A 304 7.92 1.34 32.02
C PHE A 304 8.12 0.21 31.01
N ALA A 305 9.16 0.31 30.18
CA ALA A 305 9.43 -0.65 29.12
C ALA A 305 9.57 -2.09 29.63
N GLN A 306 10.28 -2.30 30.74
CA GLN A 306 10.42 -3.61 31.37
C GLN A 306 9.08 -4.27 31.73
N ASP A 307 8.11 -3.48 32.20
CA ASP A 307 6.82 -4.00 32.65
C ASP A 307 5.94 -4.35 31.46
N LEU A 308 5.99 -3.52 30.40
CA LEU A 308 5.35 -3.79 29.12
C LEU A 308 5.86 -5.12 28.52
N VAL A 309 7.18 -5.28 28.39
CA VAL A 309 7.81 -6.49 27.81
C VAL A 309 7.47 -7.74 28.62
N ARG A 310 7.52 -7.65 29.96
CA ARG A 310 7.13 -8.76 30.83
C ARG A 310 5.66 -9.14 30.65
N SER A 311 4.77 -8.15 30.58
CA SER A 311 3.33 -8.39 30.47
C SER A 311 2.95 -9.07 29.15
N VAL A 312 3.57 -8.70 28.03
CA VAL A 312 3.24 -9.32 26.74
C VAL A 312 3.79 -10.75 26.61
N ARG A 313 4.94 -11.05 27.23
CA ARG A 313 5.52 -12.40 27.23
C ARG A 313 4.82 -13.39 28.17
N GLN A 314 4.15 -12.89 29.22
CA GLN A 314 3.46 -13.71 30.21
C GLN A 314 2.01 -14.07 29.84
N ARG A 315 1.45 -13.43 28.80
CA ARG A 315 0.14 -13.75 28.24
C ARG A 315 0.25 -14.80 27.14
#